data_AF-A0A9D2PPN1-F1
#
_entry.id   AF-A0A9D2PPN1-F1
#
_cell.length_a   1.000
_cell.length_b   1.000
_cell.length_c   1.000
_cell.angle_alpha   90.00
_cell.angle_beta   90.00
_cell.angle_gamma   90.00
#
_symmetry.space_group_name_H-M   'P 1'
#
loop_
_entity.id
_entity.type
_entity.pdbx_description
1 polymer ?
#
loop_
_entity_poly.entity_id
_entity_poly.type
_entity_poly.pdbx_seq_one_letter_code
_entity_poly.pdbx_strand_id
1 'polypeptide(L)'
;MTGTEILKIPVDRETKEKAERRCRSQGKTLEEAVLEFIKESAEEKDTVCILETNVDDCSGEQLGYAMECLLEAGALDASCFPVYMKKNRPAYMLQVICREEKQKELEAILFRETTSIGLRRYREEREILPRTFAEVCLRTGEKVRIKICEHHGQKFYYPEYETVKAACRESGRAFREVYEEAAALAGGEQ
;
A
#
# COMPACT_ATOMS: atom_id res chain seq x y z
N MET A 1 19.99 0.07 30.81
CA MET A 1 20.40 1.26 30.03
C MET A 1 20.25 2.46 30.94
N THR A 2 21.34 3.18 31.19
CA THR A 2 21.36 4.40 32.01
C THR A 2 20.73 5.55 31.20
N GLY A 3 20.04 6.48 31.88
CA GLY A 3 19.18 7.51 31.26
C GLY A 3 19.84 8.38 30.17
N THR A 4 21.17 8.45 30.12
CA THR A 4 21.91 9.31 29.19
C THR A 4 21.97 8.79 27.74
N GLU A 5 21.61 7.53 27.46
CA GLU A 5 21.66 6.96 26.10
C GLU A 5 20.35 7.10 25.29
N ILE A 6 19.22 7.42 25.95
CA ILE A 6 17.89 7.50 25.30
C ILE A 6 17.74 8.78 24.46
N LEU A 7 18.45 9.87 24.82
CA LEU A 7 18.48 11.14 24.08
C LEU A 7 19.16 11.08 22.70
N LYS A 8 19.71 9.92 22.30
CA LYS A 8 20.27 9.69 20.96
C LYS A 8 19.35 8.93 20.01
N ILE A 9 18.14 8.56 20.43
CA ILE A 9 17.18 7.90 19.54
C ILE A 9 16.66 8.95 18.54
N PRO A 10 16.92 8.79 17.23
CA PRO A 10 16.40 9.71 16.23
C PRO A 10 14.88 9.53 16.13
N VAL A 11 14.14 10.39 16.81
CA VAL A 11 12.69 10.51 16.68
C VAL A 11 12.36 11.71 15.81
N ASP A 12 11.36 11.57 14.95
CA ASP A 12 10.93 12.66 14.08
C ASP A 12 10.34 13.83 14.92
N ARG A 13 10.25 14.99 14.28
CA ARG A 13 9.83 16.24 14.93
C ARG A 13 8.41 16.16 15.49
N GLU A 14 7.53 15.41 14.85
CA GLU A 14 6.13 15.27 15.26
C GLU A 14 6.02 14.41 16.52
N THR A 15 6.78 13.31 16.58
CA THR A 15 6.92 12.46 17.77
C THR A 15 7.43 13.26 18.97
N LYS A 16 8.43 14.13 18.77
CA LYS A 16 8.98 14.98 19.85
C LYS A 16 7.97 16.01 20.36
N GLU A 17 7.25 16.69 19.46
CA GLU A 17 6.23 17.68 19.83
C GLU A 17 5.03 17.04 20.57
N LYS A 18 4.62 15.83 20.17
CA LYS A 18 3.57 15.05 20.87
C LYS A 18 4.02 14.60 22.27
N ALA A 19 5.26 14.12 22.41
CA ALA A 19 5.84 13.73 23.69
C ALA A 19 5.97 14.91 24.67
N GLU A 20 6.38 16.10 24.19
CA GLU A 20 6.49 17.32 25.01
C GLU A 20 5.13 17.81 25.53
N ARG A 21 4.07 17.72 24.72
CA ARG A 21 2.70 18.05 25.18
C ARG A 21 2.22 17.09 26.26
N ARG A 22 2.48 15.79 26.10
CA ARG A 22 2.06 14.74 27.04
C ARG A 22 2.83 14.83 28.36
N CYS A 23 4.13 15.10 28.31
CA CYS A 23 5.00 15.42 29.44
C CYS A 23 4.40 16.52 30.34
N ARG A 24 3.93 17.65 29.75
CA ARG A 24 3.29 18.74 30.49
C ARG A 24 1.96 18.36 31.14
N SER A 25 1.22 17.43 30.56
CA SER A 25 -0.10 17.01 31.05
C SER A 25 -0.09 15.91 32.11
N GLN A 26 0.96 15.07 32.14
CA GLN A 26 1.00 13.86 32.97
C GLN A 26 2.09 13.86 34.06
N GLY A 27 2.87 14.94 34.19
CA GLY A 27 3.94 15.03 35.18
C GLY A 27 5.09 14.03 34.98
N LYS A 28 5.19 13.45 33.78
CA LYS A 28 6.25 12.53 33.37
C LYS A 28 7.46 13.30 32.85
N THR A 29 8.64 12.69 32.88
CA THR A 29 9.82 13.24 32.20
C THR A 29 9.66 13.13 30.67
N LEU A 30 10.38 13.96 29.91
CA LEU A 30 10.37 13.90 28.44
C LEU A 30 10.85 12.53 27.94
N GLU A 31 11.80 11.91 28.63
CA GLU A 31 12.34 10.58 28.31
C GLU A 31 11.28 9.48 28.45
N GLU A 32 10.49 9.50 29.53
CA GLU A 32 9.39 8.55 29.74
C GLU A 32 8.30 8.72 28.68
N ALA A 33 7.96 9.97 28.32
CA ALA A 33 6.97 10.26 27.29
C ALA A 33 7.43 9.83 25.90
N VAL A 34 8.72 10.02 25.56
CA VAL A 34 9.30 9.55 24.30
C VAL A 34 9.36 8.02 24.25
N LEU A 35 9.75 7.36 25.35
CA LEU A 35 9.81 5.91 25.41
C LEU A 35 8.42 5.25 25.32
N GLU A 36 7.40 5.82 25.97
CA GLU A 36 6.01 5.40 25.78
C GLU A 36 5.58 5.58 24.32
N PHE A 37 5.89 6.72 23.69
CA PHE A 37 5.49 6.95 22.29
C PHE A 37 6.19 5.99 21.33
N ILE A 38 7.46 5.67 21.54
CA ILE A 38 8.19 4.66 20.76
C ILE A 38 7.56 3.27 20.94
N LYS A 39 7.14 2.91 22.16
CA LYS A 39 6.45 1.64 22.41
C LYS A 39 5.06 1.60 21.79
N GLU A 40 4.27 2.67 21.98
CA GLU A 40 2.93 2.82 21.38
C GLU A 40 3.01 2.76 19.85
N SER A 41 4.00 3.42 19.24
CA SER A 41 4.24 3.39 17.79
C SER A 41 4.73 2.03 17.29
N ALA A 42 5.55 1.31 18.07
CA ALA A 42 5.97 -0.05 17.73
C ALA A 42 4.81 -1.07 17.85
N GLU A 43 3.78 -0.76 18.63
CA GLU A 43 2.55 -1.55 18.78
C GLU A 43 1.41 -1.08 17.84
N GLU A 44 1.57 0.05 17.14
CA GLU A 44 0.57 0.58 16.22
C GLU A 44 0.53 -0.27 14.95
N LYS A 45 -0.42 -1.21 14.93
CA LYS A 45 -0.67 -2.05 13.76
C LYS A 45 -1.07 -1.17 12.58
N ASP A 46 -0.47 -1.41 11.42
CA ASP A 46 -0.82 -0.67 10.20
C ASP A 46 -2.29 -0.97 9.84
N THR A 47 -3.09 0.08 9.66
CA THR A 47 -4.52 -0.05 9.36
C THR A 47 -4.85 0.61 8.03
N VAL A 48 -5.92 0.11 7.41
CA VAL A 48 -6.49 0.65 6.17
C VAL A 48 -7.99 0.80 6.31
N CYS A 49 -8.56 1.69 5.51
CA CYS A 49 -9.99 1.80 5.33
C CYS A 49 -10.40 1.07 4.06
N ILE A 50 -11.39 0.19 4.17
CA ILE A 50 -12.03 -0.49 3.05
C ILE A 50 -13.35 0.21 2.76
N LEU A 51 -13.53 0.64 1.52
CA LEU A 51 -14.76 1.23 0.99
C LEU A 51 -15.42 0.25 0.03
N GLU A 52 -16.71 0.02 0.17
CA GLU A 52 -17.45 -0.90 -0.69
C GLU A 52 -18.77 -0.32 -1.17
N THR A 53 -19.09 -0.54 -2.44
CA THR A 53 -20.43 -0.30 -2.95
C THR A 53 -20.83 -1.35 -3.98
N ASN A 54 -22.14 -1.59 -4.11
CA ASN A 54 -22.68 -2.49 -5.11
C ASN A 54 -23.41 -1.65 -6.16
N VAL A 55 -23.10 -1.89 -7.43
CA VAL A 55 -23.69 -1.18 -8.57
C VAL A 55 -24.17 -2.18 -9.62
N ASP A 56 -25.45 -2.11 -9.98
CA ASP A 56 -26.09 -2.95 -11.01
C ASP A 56 -26.36 -2.20 -12.33
N ASP A 57 -26.16 -0.89 -12.34
CA ASP A 57 -26.46 0.03 -13.44
C ASP A 57 -25.23 0.82 -13.93
N CYS A 58 -24.03 0.46 -13.49
CA CYS A 58 -22.77 0.92 -14.10
C CYS A 58 -22.36 -0.02 -15.24
N SER A 59 -21.90 0.55 -16.36
CA SER A 59 -21.25 -0.23 -17.42
C SER A 59 -19.83 -0.66 -17.01
N GLY A 60 -19.26 -1.65 -17.72
CA GLY A 60 -17.87 -2.03 -17.52
C GLY A 60 -16.88 -0.90 -17.82
N GLU A 61 -17.17 -0.05 -18.81
CA GLU A 61 -16.36 1.13 -19.15
C GLU A 61 -16.39 2.17 -18.02
N GLN A 62 -17.57 2.42 -17.45
CA GLN A 62 -17.73 3.34 -16.32
C GLN A 62 -16.98 2.83 -15.08
N LEU A 63 -17.07 1.54 -14.79
CA LEU A 63 -16.30 0.92 -13.69
C LEU A 63 -14.80 1.01 -13.92
N GLY A 64 -14.34 0.77 -15.15
CA GLY A 64 -12.93 0.91 -15.52
C GLY A 64 -12.42 2.33 -15.27
N TYR A 65 -13.14 3.33 -15.76
CA TYR A 65 -12.79 4.74 -15.55
C TYR A 65 -12.81 5.15 -14.07
N ALA A 66 -13.81 4.70 -13.31
CA ALA A 66 -13.88 4.95 -11.87
C ALA A 66 -12.66 4.37 -11.14
N MET A 67 -12.24 3.14 -11.49
CA MET A 67 -11.05 2.50 -10.91
C MET A 67 -9.76 3.27 -11.23
N GLU A 68 -9.60 3.76 -12.46
CA GLU A 68 -8.48 4.62 -12.85
C GLU A 68 -8.42 5.88 -11.97
N CYS A 69 -9.54 6.60 -11.85
CA CYS A 69 -9.63 7.81 -11.04
C CYS A 69 -9.30 7.56 -9.56
N LEU A 70 -9.74 6.42 -9.01
CA LEU A 70 -9.47 6.05 -7.61
C LEU A 70 -7.99 5.74 -7.39
N LEU A 71 -7.35 5.00 -8.30
CA LEU A 71 -5.93 4.68 -8.22
C LEU A 71 -5.06 5.94 -8.35
N GLU A 72 -5.40 6.84 -9.29
CA GLU A 72 -4.71 8.12 -9.46
C GLU A 72 -4.82 9.03 -8.24
N ALA A 73 -5.96 9.01 -7.53
CA ALA A 73 -6.17 9.77 -6.30
C ALA A 73 -5.45 9.20 -5.07
N GLY A 74 -4.83 8.02 -5.20
CA GLY A 74 -4.02 7.39 -4.15
C GLY A 74 -4.74 6.28 -3.38
N ALA A 75 -5.74 5.63 -3.99
CA ALA A 75 -6.16 4.33 -3.49
C ALA A 75 -4.97 3.36 -3.46
N LEU A 76 -4.89 2.55 -2.41
CA LEU A 76 -3.88 1.49 -2.29
C LEU A 76 -4.22 0.32 -3.21
N ASP A 77 -5.52 0.07 -3.40
CA ASP A 77 -6.06 -0.93 -4.33
C ASP A 77 -7.51 -0.59 -4.70
N ALA A 78 -7.94 -1.04 -5.88
CA ALA A 78 -9.32 -0.95 -6.35
C ALA A 78 -9.67 -2.22 -7.13
N SER A 79 -10.79 -2.86 -6.81
CA SER A 79 -11.19 -4.16 -7.37
C SER A 79 -12.70 -4.24 -7.58
N CYS A 80 -13.13 -4.94 -8.64
CA CYS A 80 -14.54 -5.22 -8.93
C CYS A 80 -14.83 -6.72 -8.83
N PHE A 81 -15.85 -7.09 -8.06
CA PHE A 81 -16.28 -8.47 -7.87
C PHE A 81 -17.68 -8.68 -8.48
N PRO A 82 -17.89 -9.69 -9.35
CA PRO A 82 -19.20 -9.97 -9.89
C PRO A 82 -20.13 -10.51 -8.79
N VAL A 83 -21.33 -9.95 -8.68
CA VAL A 83 -22.34 -10.34 -7.69
C VAL A 83 -23.73 -10.38 -8.32
N TYR A 84 -24.67 -11.07 -7.66
CA TYR A 84 -26.10 -10.96 -7.98
C TYR A 84 -26.81 -10.16 -6.89
N MET A 85 -27.63 -9.20 -7.31
CA MET A 85 -28.47 -8.39 -6.44
C MET A 85 -29.93 -8.84 -6.47
N LYS A 86 -30.76 -8.22 -5.61
CA LYS A 86 -32.23 -8.43 -5.59
C LYS A 86 -32.81 -8.37 -7.00
N LYS A 87 -33.90 -9.12 -7.23
CA LYS A 87 -34.51 -9.27 -8.57
C LYS A 87 -33.57 -9.95 -9.59
N ASN A 88 -32.62 -10.75 -9.12
CA ASN A 88 -31.67 -11.51 -9.94
C ASN A 88 -30.88 -10.66 -10.94
N ARG A 89 -30.50 -9.45 -10.51
CA ARG A 89 -29.74 -8.52 -11.36
C ARG A 89 -28.25 -8.83 -11.26
N PRO A 90 -27.56 -9.11 -12.38
CA PRO A 90 -26.10 -9.10 -12.42
C PRO A 90 -25.59 -7.71 -12.06
N ALA A 91 -24.57 -7.65 -11.22
CA ALA A 91 -24.02 -6.42 -10.68
C ALA A 91 -22.54 -6.59 -10.34
N TYR A 92 -21.89 -5.50 -9.90
CA TYR A 92 -20.54 -5.53 -9.39
C TYR A 92 -20.47 -4.92 -8.00
N MET A 93 -19.67 -5.51 -7.12
CA MET A 93 -19.19 -4.85 -5.91
C MET A 93 -17.84 -4.21 -6.22
N LEU A 94 -17.77 -2.88 -6.14
CA LEU A 94 -16.53 -2.13 -6.18
C LEU A 94 -15.99 -2.03 -4.75
N GLN A 95 -14.76 -2.51 -4.54
CA GLN A 95 -14.02 -2.40 -3.29
C GLN A 95 -12.78 -1.54 -3.51
N VAL A 96 -12.53 -0.61 -2.59
CA VAL A 96 -11.36 0.30 -2.60
C VAL A 96 -10.66 0.21 -1.25
N ILE A 97 -9.36 -0.01 -1.26
CA ILE A 97 -8.53 0.00 -0.04
C ILE A 97 -7.75 1.32 -0.03
N CYS A 98 -7.78 2.04 1.08
CA CYS A 98 -7.12 3.33 1.18
C CYS A 98 -6.58 3.61 2.58
N ARG A 99 -5.71 4.61 2.68
CA ARG A 99 -5.31 5.17 3.98
C ARG A 99 -6.42 6.08 4.51
N GLU A 100 -6.53 6.18 5.83
CA GLU A 100 -7.56 6.97 6.51
C GLU A 100 -7.62 8.42 6.00
N GLU A 101 -6.46 9.04 5.75
CA GLU A 101 -6.36 10.42 5.26
C GLU A 101 -6.92 10.61 3.85
N LYS A 102 -6.96 9.55 3.04
CA LYS A 102 -7.49 9.55 1.66
C LYS A 102 -8.96 9.19 1.57
N GLN A 103 -9.54 8.69 2.65
CA GLN A 103 -10.87 8.11 2.66
C GLN A 103 -11.94 9.06 2.10
N LYS A 104 -12.03 10.30 2.62
CA LYS A 104 -13.06 11.27 2.18
C LYS A 104 -12.95 11.66 0.72
N GLU A 105 -11.72 11.76 0.20
CA GLU A 105 -11.44 12.09 -1.20
C GLU A 105 -11.94 10.96 -2.11
N LEU A 106 -11.63 9.72 -1.77
CA LEU A 106 -12.02 8.54 -2.54
C LEU A 106 -13.52 8.25 -2.46
N GLU A 107 -14.17 8.50 -1.31
CA GLU A 107 -15.63 8.45 -1.20
C GLU A 107 -16.30 9.41 -2.21
N ALA A 108 -15.79 10.63 -2.34
CA ALA A 108 -16.32 11.61 -3.28
C ALA A 108 -16.15 11.19 -4.75
N ILE A 109 -15.00 10.57 -5.09
CA ILE A 109 -14.77 10.02 -6.43
C ILE A 109 -15.75 8.87 -6.71
N LEU A 110 -15.92 7.95 -5.76
CA LEU A 110 -16.84 6.82 -5.91
C LEU A 110 -18.28 7.29 -6.16
N PHE A 111 -18.76 8.30 -5.43
CA PHE A 111 -20.10 8.87 -5.69
C PHE A 111 -20.21 9.66 -6.99
N ARG A 112 -19.11 10.26 -7.47
CA ARG A 112 -19.11 11.06 -8.69
C ARG A 112 -19.06 10.19 -9.94
N GLU A 113 -18.23 9.15 -9.93
CA GLU A 113 -17.95 8.33 -11.11
C GLU A 113 -18.85 7.09 -11.22
N THR A 114 -19.58 6.74 -10.16
CA THR A 114 -20.54 5.63 -10.17
C THR A 114 -21.97 6.12 -9.97
N THR A 115 -22.92 5.24 -10.23
CA THR A 115 -24.35 5.45 -9.95
C THR A 115 -24.72 5.19 -8.48
N SER A 116 -23.73 4.88 -7.64
CA SER A 116 -23.96 4.52 -6.26
C SER A 116 -24.62 5.65 -5.47
N ILE A 117 -25.62 5.29 -4.68
CA ILE A 117 -26.27 6.18 -3.71
C ILE A 117 -25.77 5.98 -2.28
N GLY A 118 -24.85 5.02 -2.07
CA GLY A 118 -24.32 4.72 -0.75
C GLY A 118 -23.16 3.74 -0.78
N LEU A 119 -22.26 3.86 0.20
CA LEU A 119 -21.14 2.94 0.39
C LEU A 119 -21.06 2.48 1.85
N ARG A 120 -20.42 1.34 2.05
CA ARG A 120 -20.01 0.81 3.35
C ARG A 120 -18.54 1.12 3.55
N ARG A 121 -18.14 1.36 4.80
CA ARG A 121 -16.74 1.53 5.17
C ARG A 121 -16.43 0.85 6.47
N TYR A 122 -15.23 0.32 6.59
CA TYR A 122 -14.72 -0.29 7.81
C TYR A 122 -13.20 -0.24 7.81
N ARG A 123 -12.62 -0.27 9.02
CA ARG A 123 -11.18 -0.28 9.22
C ARG A 123 -10.71 -1.71 9.42
N GLU A 124 -9.61 -2.05 8.77
CA GLU A 124 -8.97 -3.36 8.91
C GLU A 124 -7.49 -3.18 9.27
N GLU A 125 -6.99 -4.11 10.09
CA GLU A 125 -5.56 -4.27 10.32
C GLU A 125 -4.93 -4.96 9.11
N ARG A 126 -3.72 -4.56 8.72
CA ARG A 126 -2.94 -5.29 7.73
C ARG A 126 -1.51 -5.47 8.18
N GLU A 127 -0.94 -6.60 7.80
CA GLU A 127 0.47 -6.89 7.97
C GLU A 127 1.19 -6.74 6.62
N ILE A 128 2.26 -5.95 6.60
CA ILE A 128 3.04 -5.71 5.39
C ILE A 128 4.46 -6.19 5.65
N LEU A 129 4.95 -7.10 4.81
CA LEU A 129 6.35 -7.49 4.86
C LEU A 129 7.25 -6.29 4.54
N PRO A 130 8.34 -6.10 5.31
CA PRO A 130 9.34 -5.10 4.99
C PRO A 130 9.91 -5.41 3.60
N ARG A 131 10.05 -4.35 2.80
CA ARG A 131 10.54 -4.47 1.43
C ARG A 131 11.56 -3.40 1.12
N THR A 132 12.59 -3.78 0.39
CA THR A 132 13.57 -2.88 -0.20
C THR A 132 13.50 -2.99 -1.73
N PHE A 133 14.19 -2.09 -2.41
CA PHE A 133 14.26 -2.09 -3.86
C PHE A 133 15.71 -2.18 -4.31
N ALA A 134 15.95 -2.98 -5.34
CA ALA A 134 17.21 -3.04 -6.06
C ALA A 134 16.96 -2.82 -7.55
N GLU A 135 18.01 -2.52 -8.29
CA GLU A 135 17.98 -2.46 -9.74
C GLU A 135 18.97 -3.49 -10.28
N VAL A 136 18.53 -4.27 -11.26
CA VAL A 136 19.40 -5.22 -11.99
C VAL A 136 19.47 -4.80 -13.45
N CYS A 137 20.64 -5.02 -14.06
CA CYS A 137 20.86 -4.81 -15.48
C CYS A 137 20.75 -6.17 -16.19
N LEU A 138 19.81 -6.29 -17.13
CA LEU A 138 19.69 -7.47 -17.99
C LEU A 138 20.93 -7.61 -18.88
N ARG A 139 21.16 -8.80 -19.43
CA ARG A 139 22.27 -9.05 -20.36
C ARG A 139 22.20 -8.19 -21.63
N THR A 140 21.00 -7.76 -21.97
CA THR A 140 20.68 -6.89 -23.11
C THR A 140 20.81 -5.39 -22.79
N GLY A 141 21.04 -5.03 -21.52
CA GLY A 141 21.35 -3.66 -21.07
C GLY A 141 20.20 -2.91 -20.43
N GLU A 142 18.97 -3.42 -20.52
CA GLU A 142 17.80 -2.80 -19.89
C GLU A 142 17.83 -2.99 -18.37
N LYS A 143 17.25 -2.02 -17.67
CA LYS A 143 17.22 -2.00 -16.20
C LYS A 143 15.85 -2.43 -15.70
N VAL A 144 15.85 -3.36 -14.75
CA VAL A 144 14.63 -3.85 -14.11
C VAL A 144 14.72 -3.58 -12.62
N ARG A 145 13.68 -2.95 -12.08
CA ARG A 145 13.57 -2.71 -10.63
C ARG A 145 13.00 -3.96 -9.97
N ILE A 146 13.58 -4.35 -8.85
CA ILE A 146 13.22 -5.54 -8.10
C ILE A 146 12.73 -5.11 -6.73
N LYS A 147 11.52 -5.55 -6.36
CA LYS A 147 11.02 -5.49 -4.98
C LYS A 147 11.55 -6.72 -4.24
N ILE A 148 12.33 -6.50 -3.19
CA ILE A 148 12.89 -7.55 -2.35
C ILE A 148 12.12 -7.58 -1.04
N CYS A 149 11.45 -8.69 -0.75
CA CYS A 149 10.77 -8.91 0.53
C CYS A 149 11.56 -9.95 1.33
N GLU A 150 11.62 -9.79 2.65
CA GLU A 150 12.21 -10.78 3.55
C GLU A 150 11.14 -11.30 4.52
N HIS A 151 11.03 -12.62 4.64
CA HIS A 151 10.11 -13.28 5.57
C HIS A 151 10.74 -14.57 6.08
N HIS A 152 10.82 -14.73 7.41
CA HIS A 152 11.47 -15.87 8.08
C HIS A 152 12.90 -16.16 7.58
N GLY A 153 13.70 -15.13 7.29
CA GLY A 153 15.06 -15.25 6.78
C GLY A 153 15.15 -15.69 5.31
N GLN A 154 14.02 -15.85 4.62
CA GLN A 154 13.95 -16.11 3.19
C GLN A 154 13.69 -14.82 2.43
N LYS A 155 14.45 -14.58 1.36
CA LYS A 155 14.26 -13.44 0.47
C LYS A 155 13.47 -13.83 -0.77
N PHE A 156 12.53 -12.98 -1.13
CA PHE A 156 11.71 -13.11 -2.32
C PHE A 156 11.96 -11.90 -3.23
N TYR A 157 12.18 -12.18 -4.52
CA TYR A 157 12.54 -11.18 -5.51
C TYR A 157 11.42 -11.04 -6.54
N TYR A 158 10.80 -9.86 -6.59
CA TYR A 158 9.70 -9.58 -7.49
C TYR A 158 10.09 -8.45 -8.45
N PRO A 159 10.50 -8.76 -9.69
CA PRO A 159 10.61 -7.79 -10.75
C PRO A 159 9.34 -6.92 -10.89
N GLU A 160 9.52 -5.61 -10.95
CA GLU A 160 8.43 -4.64 -10.98
C GLU A 160 7.82 -4.57 -12.38
N TYR A 161 6.52 -4.81 -12.47
CA TYR A 161 5.77 -4.98 -13.72
C TYR A 161 6.07 -3.91 -14.78
N GLU A 162 6.01 -2.62 -14.41
CA GLU A 162 6.22 -1.54 -15.38
C GLU A 162 7.66 -1.51 -15.94
N THR A 163 8.66 -1.85 -15.12
CA THR A 163 10.06 -1.94 -15.60
C THR A 163 10.29 -3.17 -16.48
N VAL A 164 9.67 -4.30 -16.15
CA VAL A 164 9.70 -5.51 -17.01
C VAL A 164 9.01 -5.24 -18.34
N LYS A 165 7.83 -4.62 -18.31
CA LYS A 165 7.07 -4.24 -19.51
C LYS A 165 7.85 -3.27 -20.40
N ALA A 166 8.53 -2.29 -19.82
CA ALA A 166 9.41 -1.39 -20.56
C ALA A 166 10.56 -2.16 -21.23
N ALA A 167 11.26 -3.01 -20.49
CA ALA A 167 12.34 -3.84 -21.01
C ALA A 167 11.85 -4.80 -22.12
N CYS A 168 10.65 -5.38 -22.02
CA CYS A 168 10.06 -6.19 -23.09
C CYS A 168 9.79 -5.37 -24.36
N ARG A 169 9.32 -4.12 -24.22
CA ARG A 169 9.05 -3.25 -25.37
C ARG A 169 10.34 -2.83 -26.08
N GLU A 170 11.42 -2.65 -25.33
CA GLU A 170 12.73 -2.27 -25.88
C GLU A 170 13.44 -3.45 -26.54
N SER A 171 13.47 -4.60 -25.85
CA SER A 171 14.17 -5.81 -26.33
C SER A 171 13.37 -6.65 -27.33
N GLY A 172 12.05 -6.51 -27.36
CA GLY A 172 11.15 -7.41 -28.08
C GLY A 172 10.98 -8.80 -27.44
N ARG A 173 11.54 -9.03 -26.24
CA ARG A 173 11.52 -10.32 -25.54
C ARG A 173 10.21 -10.54 -24.78
N ALA A 174 9.91 -11.82 -24.51
CA ALA A 174 8.69 -12.18 -23.79
C ALA A 174 8.75 -11.77 -22.32
N PHE A 175 7.60 -11.35 -21.75
CA PHE A 175 7.49 -10.93 -20.35
C PHE A 175 8.07 -11.95 -19.37
N ARG A 176 7.72 -13.23 -19.57
CA ARG A 176 8.19 -14.31 -18.70
C ARG A 176 9.71 -14.45 -18.71
N GLU A 177 10.32 -14.32 -19.88
CA GLU A 177 11.77 -14.45 -20.05
C GLU A 177 12.50 -13.30 -19.34
N VAL A 178 12.05 -12.06 -19.55
CA VAL A 178 12.62 -10.86 -18.90
C VAL A 178 12.43 -10.92 -17.39
N TYR A 179 11.26 -11.35 -16.92
CA TYR A 179 10.95 -11.48 -15.50
C TYR A 179 11.86 -12.53 -14.83
N GLU A 180 11.98 -13.72 -15.42
CA GLU A 180 12.80 -14.81 -14.88
C GLU A 180 14.30 -14.44 -14.87
N GLU A 181 14.81 -13.79 -15.91
CA GLU A 181 16.19 -13.28 -15.93
C GLU A 181 16.43 -12.24 -14.84
N ALA A 182 15.53 -11.25 -14.72
CA ALA A 182 15.65 -10.19 -13.72
C ALA A 182 15.63 -10.76 -12.29
N ALA A 183 14.75 -11.73 -12.02
CA ALA A 183 14.69 -12.41 -10.74
C ALA A 183 15.97 -13.21 -10.45
N ALA A 184 16.50 -13.93 -11.45
CA ALA A 184 17.75 -14.69 -11.30
C ALA A 184 18.95 -13.77 -11.02
N LEU A 185 19.06 -12.63 -11.71
CA LEU A 185 20.13 -11.66 -11.46
C LEU A 185 20.06 -11.00 -10.08
N ALA A 186 18.87 -10.92 -9.49
CA ALA A 186 18.66 -10.29 -8.19
C ALA A 186 19.07 -11.17 -6.98
N GLY A 187 19.10 -12.49 -7.14
CA GLY A 187 19.42 -13.40 -6.03
C GLY A 187 19.42 -14.89 -6.36
N GLY A 188 19.44 -15.28 -7.64
CA GLY A 188 19.52 -16.67 -8.07
C GLY A 188 20.95 -17.06 -8.45
N GLU A 189 21.69 -17.65 -7.52
CA GLU A 189 22.45 -18.85 -7.89
C GLU A 189 21.40 -19.97 -8.12
N GLN A 190 21.46 -20.62 -9.28
CA GLN A 190 20.79 -21.91 -9.50
C GLN A 190 21.55 -23.02 -8.79
#